data_AF-A0A5Y9EIS0-F1
#
_entry.id   AF-A0A5Y9EIS0-F1
#
_cell.length_a   1.000
_cell.length_b   1.000
_cell.length_c   1.000
_cell.angle_alpha   90.00
_cell.angle_beta   90.00
_cell.angle_gamma   90.00
#
_symmetry.space_group_name_H-M   'P 1'
#
loop_
_entity.id
_entity.type
_entity.pdbx_description
1 polymer ?
#
loop_
_entity_poly.entity_id
_entity_poly.type
_entity_poly.pdbx_seq_one_letter_code
_entity_poly.pdbx_strand_id
1 'polypeptide(L)'
;MGGGDKDNSKSIINNFSNSGTIHSNAGESIYFGNANISSFANSGTIKSKQGAGVNISQGTSIGNFNNTGTIEGKKDGIQINANVKTLINKGTIKGDAISIRSLGGTIDQLINEGIMDGKSAGIYMRGGRVKTLINSGTINQNNSETWAAGIKLQNNSTIENIINTGSIRSNAFGISVTGG
;
A
#
# COMPACT_ATOMS: atom_id res chain seq x y z
N MET A 1 43.20 -2.29 -3.55
CA MET A 1 41.85 -2.65 -3.04
C MET A 1 41.33 -1.44 -2.29
N GLY A 2 40.34 -0.76 -2.85
CA GLY A 2 39.81 0.48 -2.30
C GLY A 2 38.42 0.75 -2.87
N GLY A 3 37.60 -0.29 -2.91
CA GLY A 3 36.17 -0.12 -3.11
C GLY A 3 35.58 0.27 -1.77
N GLY A 4 35.67 1.57 -1.44
CA GLY A 4 34.84 2.11 -0.37
C GLY A 4 33.41 1.82 -0.75
N ASP A 5 32.71 1.06 0.09
CA ASP A 5 31.27 0.95 0.04
C ASP A 5 30.74 2.39 -0.06
N LYS A 6 30.15 2.72 -1.21
CA LYS A 6 29.33 3.92 -1.30
C LYS A 6 28.14 3.63 -0.39
N ASP A 7 28.29 4.00 0.88
CA ASP A 7 27.19 4.12 1.81
C ASP A 7 26.18 5.03 1.13
N ASN A 8 25.15 4.43 0.54
CA ASN A 8 24.11 5.15 -0.15
C ASN A 8 23.22 5.73 0.96
N SER A 9 23.71 6.76 1.63
CA SER A 9 23.19 7.26 2.89
C SER A 9 21.69 7.49 2.77
N LYS A 10 20.92 6.69 3.50
CA LYS A 10 19.47 6.77 3.48
C LYS A 10 19.03 7.97 4.29
N SER A 11 18.03 8.70 3.80
CA SER A 11 17.35 9.69 4.63
C SER A 11 16.62 8.98 5.76
N ILE A 12 16.63 9.55 6.98
CA ILE A 12 16.05 8.90 8.16
C ILE A 12 14.90 9.75 8.69
N ILE A 13 13.74 9.13 8.90
CA ILE A 13 12.65 9.68 9.70
C ILE A 13 12.38 8.70 10.83
N ASN A 14 12.68 9.10 12.07
CA ASN A 14 12.37 8.26 13.21
C ASN A 14 10.86 8.13 13.39
N ASN A 15 10.14 9.25 13.40
CA ASN A 15 8.70 9.28 13.57
C ASN A 15 8.05 10.31 12.63
N PHE A 16 7.15 9.83 11.78
CA PHE A 16 6.28 10.67 10.96
C PHE A 16 4.86 10.62 11.54
N SER A 17 4.28 11.77 11.88
CA SER A 17 2.91 11.86 12.37
C SER A 17 2.15 12.94 11.61
N ASN A 18 1.05 12.57 10.97
CA ASN A 18 0.13 13.51 10.32
C ASN A 18 -1.25 13.44 10.98
N SER A 19 -1.66 14.52 11.63
CA SER A 19 -3.03 14.76 12.09
C SER A 19 -3.76 15.83 11.26
N GLY A 20 -3.04 16.53 10.37
CA GLY A 20 -3.57 17.58 9.51
C GLY A 20 -3.87 17.08 8.10
N THR A 21 -3.73 17.97 7.12
CA THR A 21 -3.86 17.62 5.70
C THR A 21 -2.51 17.76 4.99
N ILE A 22 -2.09 16.70 4.30
CA ILE A 22 -1.01 16.73 3.33
C ILE A 22 -1.64 16.55 1.95
N HIS A 23 -1.34 17.45 1.03
CA HIS A 23 -2.03 17.51 -0.25
C HIS A 23 -1.08 17.84 -1.41
N SER A 24 -1.22 17.13 -2.52
CA SER A 24 -0.53 17.44 -3.78
C SER A 24 -1.50 17.54 -4.96
N ASN A 25 -1.32 18.57 -5.79
CA ASN A 25 -2.12 18.78 -6.99
C ASN A 25 -1.56 18.08 -8.24
N ALA A 26 -0.26 17.79 -8.28
CA ALA A 26 0.43 17.41 -9.52
C ALA A 26 1.14 16.05 -9.45
N GLY A 27 1.64 15.65 -8.28
CA GLY A 27 2.39 14.40 -8.10
C GLY A 27 1.79 13.53 -7.02
N GLU A 28 2.56 12.59 -6.47
CA GLU A 28 2.17 11.91 -5.24
C GLU A 28 2.06 12.90 -4.08
N SER A 29 1.22 12.59 -3.08
CA SER A 29 1.12 13.45 -1.90
C SER A 29 2.31 13.26 -0.97
N ILE A 30 2.84 12.03 -0.90
CA ILE A 30 4.06 11.68 -0.19
C ILE A 30 4.87 10.73 -1.06
N TYR A 31 6.16 11.01 -1.23
CA TYR A 31 7.12 10.12 -1.89
C TYR A 31 8.27 9.80 -0.95
N PHE A 32 8.49 8.52 -0.67
CA PHE A 32 9.64 8.03 0.07
C PHE A 32 10.57 7.25 -0.85
N GLY A 33 11.71 7.84 -1.21
CA GLY A 33 12.77 7.17 -1.98
C GLY A 33 14.06 7.09 -1.18
N ASN A 34 14.68 5.90 -1.14
CA ASN A 34 15.93 5.64 -0.42
C ASN A 34 15.93 6.15 1.04
N ALA A 35 14.88 5.82 1.81
CA ALA A 35 14.71 6.29 3.19
C ALA A 35 14.53 5.17 4.21
N ASN A 36 14.86 5.42 5.47
CA ASN A 36 14.51 4.58 6.61
C ASN A 36 13.49 5.32 7.48
N ILE A 37 12.28 4.76 7.60
CA ILE A 37 11.21 5.32 8.41
C ILE A 37 10.88 4.33 9.53
N SER A 38 11.15 4.69 10.80
CA SER A 38 10.88 3.75 11.90
C SER A 38 9.38 3.66 12.17
N SER A 39 8.68 4.80 12.25
CA SER A 39 7.23 4.86 12.37
C SER A 39 6.59 5.92 11.46
N PHE A 40 5.47 5.54 10.86
CA PHE A 40 4.59 6.40 10.07
C PHE A 40 3.17 6.28 10.62
N ALA A 41 2.59 7.38 11.07
CA ALA A 41 1.23 7.45 11.60
C ALA A 41 0.44 8.55 10.85
N ASN A 42 -0.71 8.17 10.31
CA ASN A 42 -1.66 9.11 9.72
C ASN A 42 -3.02 9.01 10.43
N SER A 43 -3.40 10.05 11.16
CA SER A 43 -4.75 10.25 11.70
C SER A 43 -5.52 11.36 10.96
N GLY A 44 -4.82 12.17 10.17
CA GLY A 44 -5.38 13.20 9.32
C GLY A 44 -5.71 12.72 7.90
N THR A 45 -5.58 13.62 6.94
CA THR A 45 -5.80 13.36 5.51
C THR A 45 -4.51 13.46 4.72
N ILE A 46 -4.24 12.49 3.85
CA ILE A 46 -3.21 12.55 2.81
C ILE A 46 -3.91 12.41 1.47
N LYS A 47 -3.73 13.36 0.56
CA LYS A 47 -4.48 13.40 -0.69
C LYS A 47 -3.64 13.81 -1.90
N SER A 48 -3.68 12.99 -2.95
CA SER A 48 -3.14 13.36 -4.26
C SER A 48 -4.22 13.49 -5.32
N LYS A 49 -4.19 14.57 -6.11
CA LYS A 49 -5.09 14.76 -7.26
C LYS A 49 -4.64 14.08 -8.55
N GLN A 50 -3.42 13.56 -8.64
CA GLN A 50 -2.88 12.98 -9.89
C GLN A 50 -2.13 11.66 -9.67
N GLY A 51 -1.34 11.57 -8.60
CA GLY A 51 -0.53 10.41 -8.27
C GLY A 51 -1.12 9.51 -7.19
N ALA A 52 -0.22 8.80 -6.52
CA ALA A 52 -0.57 8.02 -5.34
C ALA A 52 -0.75 8.93 -4.11
N GLY A 53 -1.57 8.50 -3.15
CA GLY A 53 -1.60 9.14 -1.83
C GLY A 53 -0.22 9.06 -1.18
N VAL A 54 0.33 7.84 -1.09
CA VAL A 54 1.70 7.59 -0.62
C VAL A 54 2.42 6.65 -1.58
N ASN A 55 3.63 7.02 -2.03
CA ASN A 55 4.51 6.16 -2.81
C ASN A 55 5.76 5.79 -1.99
N ILE A 56 5.87 4.50 -1.67
CA ILE A 56 7.00 3.90 -0.96
C ILE A 56 7.91 3.28 -2.02
N SER A 57 8.85 4.08 -2.52
CA SER A 57 9.74 3.73 -3.64
C SER A 57 10.94 2.89 -3.20
N GLN A 58 11.67 2.35 -4.18
CA GLN A 58 12.82 1.49 -3.97
C GLN A 58 13.89 2.11 -3.04
N GLY A 59 14.61 1.25 -2.33
CA GLY A 59 15.58 1.65 -1.31
C GLY A 59 14.97 2.06 0.03
N THR A 60 13.65 2.24 0.10
CA THR A 60 12.96 2.60 1.34
C THR A 60 12.70 1.40 2.25
N SER A 61 12.79 1.60 3.57
CA SER A 61 12.29 0.67 4.59
C SER A 61 11.37 1.39 5.57
N ILE A 62 10.23 0.78 5.89
CA ILE A 62 9.31 1.27 6.92
C ILE A 62 9.10 0.19 7.98
N GLY A 63 9.33 0.53 9.25
CA GLY A 63 9.06 -0.35 10.38
C GLY A 63 7.55 -0.53 10.60
N ASN A 64 6.87 0.54 11.00
CA ASN A 64 5.43 0.53 11.25
C ASN A 64 4.74 1.63 10.46
N PHE A 65 3.73 1.26 9.67
CA PHE A 65 2.83 2.17 8.98
C PHE A 65 1.43 2.00 9.54
N ASN A 66 0.89 3.02 10.21
CA ASN A 66 -0.45 3.00 10.80
C ASN A 66 -1.31 4.12 10.22
N ASN A 67 -2.41 3.74 9.58
CA ASN A 67 -3.42 4.68 9.09
C ASN A 67 -4.71 4.54 9.90
N THR A 68 -5.03 5.56 10.70
CA THR A 68 -6.35 5.72 11.34
C THR A 68 -7.18 6.82 10.67
N GLY A 69 -6.55 7.66 9.84
CA GLY A 69 -7.19 8.70 9.04
C GLY A 69 -7.50 8.26 7.61
N THR A 70 -7.38 9.19 6.67
CA THR A 70 -7.65 8.94 5.25
C THR A 70 -6.38 9.11 4.41
N ILE A 71 -6.13 8.15 3.52
CA ILE A 71 -5.16 8.25 2.44
C ILE A 71 -5.92 8.10 1.12
N GLU A 72 -5.87 9.11 0.26
CA GLU A 72 -6.56 9.14 -1.03
C GLU A 72 -5.59 9.47 -2.16
N GLY A 73 -5.54 8.62 -3.19
CA GLY A 73 -4.79 8.88 -4.41
C GLY A 73 -5.65 8.79 -5.66
N LYS A 74 -5.43 9.70 -6.60
CA LYS A 74 -6.09 9.66 -7.92
C LYS A 74 -5.70 8.43 -8.75
N LYS A 75 -4.52 7.88 -8.49
CA LYS A 75 -4.12 6.59 -9.05
C LYS A 75 -4.29 5.49 -8.01
N ASP A 76 -3.34 5.38 -7.10
CA ASP A 76 -3.33 4.36 -6.05
C ASP A 76 -3.40 5.04 -4.67
N GLY A 77 -4.08 4.43 -3.70
CA GLY A 77 -4.04 4.95 -2.32
C GLY A 77 -2.60 4.91 -1.81
N ILE A 78 -2.00 3.72 -1.85
CA ILE A 78 -0.59 3.48 -1.55
C ILE A 78 0.05 2.63 -2.66
N GLN A 79 1.21 3.08 -3.15
CA GLN A 79 2.07 2.31 -4.04
C GLN A 79 3.32 1.84 -3.28
N ILE A 80 3.67 0.56 -3.36
CA ILE A 80 4.74 -0.07 -2.58
C ILE A 80 5.71 -0.81 -3.49
N ASN A 81 6.96 -0.34 -3.54
CA ASN A 81 8.06 -0.91 -4.31
C ASN A 81 9.27 -1.23 -3.41
N ALA A 82 9.04 -1.31 -2.09
CA ALA A 82 10.08 -1.39 -1.06
C ALA A 82 9.64 -2.29 0.10
N ASN A 83 10.39 -2.29 1.20
CA ASN A 83 10.12 -3.15 2.35
C ASN A 83 9.30 -2.40 3.42
N VAL A 84 8.18 -2.98 3.81
CA VAL A 84 7.35 -2.50 4.93
C VAL A 84 7.17 -3.67 5.89
N LYS A 85 7.60 -3.55 7.15
CA LYS A 85 7.42 -4.65 8.10
C LYS A 85 5.94 -4.80 8.46
N THR A 86 5.31 -3.76 8.97
CA THR A 86 3.90 -3.81 9.35
C THR A 86 3.13 -2.61 8.77
N LEU A 87 2.06 -2.88 8.01
CA LEU A 87 1.10 -1.90 7.54
C LEU A 87 -0.27 -2.22 8.15
N ILE A 88 -0.79 -1.30 8.96
CA ILE A 88 -2.11 -1.39 9.59
C ILE A 88 -2.99 -0.27 9.03
N ASN A 89 -4.15 -0.63 8.52
CA ASN A 89 -5.20 0.30 8.14
C ASN A 89 -6.41 0.11 9.05
N LYS A 90 -6.69 1.09 9.91
CA LYS A 90 -7.92 1.21 10.71
C LYS A 90 -8.86 2.30 10.18
N GLY A 91 -8.33 3.23 9.40
CA GLY A 91 -9.08 4.26 8.70
C GLY A 91 -9.42 3.85 7.27
N THR A 92 -9.26 4.79 6.34
CA THR A 92 -9.57 4.58 4.92
C THR A 92 -8.33 4.74 4.05
N ILE A 93 -8.07 3.75 3.20
CA ILE A 93 -7.15 3.88 2.07
C ILE A 93 -7.98 3.77 0.79
N LYS A 94 -7.94 4.83 -0.02
CA LYS A 94 -8.71 4.93 -1.25
C LYS A 94 -7.81 5.20 -2.44
N GLY A 95 -7.95 4.38 -3.48
CA GLY A 95 -7.35 4.62 -4.78
C GLY A 95 -8.41 4.70 -5.85
N ASP A 96 -8.32 5.70 -6.72
CA ASP A 96 -9.24 5.77 -7.86
C ASP A 96 -9.04 4.61 -8.85
N ALA A 97 -7.87 3.96 -8.84
CA ALA A 97 -7.65 2.65 -9.45
C ALA A 97 -7.52 1.55 -8.38
N ILE A 98 -6.52 1.65 -7.50
CA ILE A 98 -6.18 0.56 -6.57
C ILE A 98 -5.90 1.10 -5.17
N SER A 99 -6.45 0.49 -4.12
CA SER A 99 -6.18 0.99 -2.76
C SER A 99 -4.71 0.76 -2.36
N ILE A 100 -4.19 -0.47 -2.52
CA ILE A 100 -2.78 -0.81 -2.32
C ILE A 100 -2.25 -1.55 -3.55
N ARG A 101 -1.21 -0.98 -4.17
CA ARG A 101 -0.47 -1.59 -5.28
C ARG A 101 0.95 -1.95 -4.84
N SER A 102 1.36 -3.20 -5.00
CA SER A 102 2.77 -3.62 -4.84
C SER A 102 3.38 -4.07 -6.16
N LEU A 103 4.51 -3.49 -6.57
CA LEU A 103 5.21 -3.81 -7.83
C LEU A 103 6.62 -4.39 -7.61
N GLY A 104 6.81 -5.19 -6.57
CA GLY A 104 8.10 -5.83 -6.23
C GLY A 104 8.60 -5.58 -4.82
N GLY A 105 7.81 -4.91 -3.97
CA GLY A 105 8.11 -4.72 -2.55
C GLY A 105 7.71 -5.91 -1.68
N THR A 106 8.18 -5.90 -0.43
CA THR A 106 7.79 -6.89 0.60
C THR A 106 6.97 -6.24 1.72
N ILE A 107 5.96 -6.97 2.20
CA ILE A 107 5.19 -6.62 3.39
C ILE A 107 5.13 -7.81 4.32
N ASP A 108 5.65 -7.72 5.55
CA ASP A 108 5.54 -8.87 6.45
C ASP A 108 4.10 -9.05 6.94
N GLN A 109 3.48 -7.96 7.42
CA GLN A 109 2.10 -7.95 7.89
C GLN A 109 1.31 -6.82 7.24
N LEU A 110 0.28 -7.18 6.48
CA LEU A 110 -0.73 -6.27 5.98
C LEU A 110 -2.02 -6.51 6.75
N ILE A 111 -2.45 -5.56 7.56
CA ILE A 111 -3.60 -5.68 8.45
C ILE A 111 -4.63 -4.63 8.05
N ASN A 112 -5.81 -5.07 7.65
CA ASN A 112 -6.96 -4.21 7.37
C ASN A 112 -8.05 -4.43 8.41
N GLU A 113 -8.24 -3.44 9.27
CA GLU A 113 -9.37 -3.31 10.20
C GLU A 113 -10.39 -2.25 9.72
N GLY A 114 -9.97 -1.37 8.80
CA GLY A 114 -10.77 -0.30 8.23
C GLY A 114 -11.25 -0.59 6.80
N ILE A 115 -11.18 0.41 5.94
CA ILE A 115 -11.65 0.35 4.56
C ILE A 115 -10.47 0.47 3.60
N MET A 116 -10.35 -0.49 2.69
CA MET A 116 -9.50 -0.45 1.50
C MET A 116 -10.41 -0.43 0.27
N ASP A 117 -10.54 0.74 -0.36
CA ASP A 117 -11.46 0.96 -1.48
C ASP A 117 -10.69 1.34 -2.74
N GLY A 118 -10.61 0.42 -3.71
CA GLY A 118 -10.06 0.70 -5.03
C GLY A 118 -11.11 0.46 -6.09
N LYS A 119 -11.17 1.24 -7.18
CA LYS A 119 -12.18 0.96 -8.22
C LYS A 119 -11.89 -0.34 -8.96
N SER A 120 -10.64 -0.55 -9.35
CA SER A 120 -10.19 -1.73 -10.10
C SER A 120 -9.75 -2.89 -9.22
N ALA A 121 -9.09 -2.60 -8.09
CA ALA A 121 -8.76 -3.61 -7.11
C ALA A 121 -8.60 -3.03 -5.71
N GLY A 122 -9.01 -3.77 -4.69
CA GLY A 122 -8.66 -3.43 -3.32
C GLY A 122 -7.14 -3.53 -3.13
N ILE A 123 -6.60 -4.74 -3.29
CA ILE A 123 -5.16 -5.01 -3.25
C ILE A 123 -4.74 -5.58 -4.60
N TYR A 124 -3.67 -5.03 -5.19
CA TYR A 124 -3.05 -5.56 -6.39
C TYR A 124 -1.56 -5.78 -6.19
N MET A 125 -1.11 -7.00 -6.48
CA MET A 125 0.29 -7.40 -6.36
C MET A 125 0.81 -7.85 -7.72
N ARG A 126 1.98 -7.34 -8.10
CA ARG A 126 2.74 -7.79 -9.28
C ARG A 126 4.21 -7.96 -8.89
N GLY A 127 4.66 -9.20 -8.74
CA GLY A 127 6.02 -9.53 -8.28
C GLY A 127 6.35 -9.16 -6.83
N GLY A 128 5.42 -8.55 -6.09
CA GLY A 128 5.59 -8.27 -4.66
C GLY A 128 5.22 -9.46 -3.78
N ARG A 129 5.61 -9.39 -2.51
CA ARG A 129 5.36 -10.45 -1.51
C ARG A 129 4.70 -9.89 -0.26
N VAL A 130 3.63 -10.52 0.19
CA VAL A 130 3.06 -10.32 1.53
C VAL A 130 3.20 -11.62 2.30
N LYS A 131 3.75 -11.59 3.51
CA LYS A 131 3.81 -12.81 4.34
C LYS A 131 2.45 -13.13 4.95
N THR A 132 1.80 -12.16 5.58
CA THR A 132 0.45 -12.36 6.12
C THR A 132 -0.44 -11.16 5.80
N LEU A 133 -1.58 -11.43 5.17
CA LEU A 133 -2.69 -10.51 5.03
C LEU A 133 -3.77 -10.89 6.05
N ILE A 134 -4.12 -9.97 6.93
CA ILE A 134 -5.25 -10.10 7.86
C ILE A 134 -6.29 -9.07 7.47
N ASN A 135 -7.51 -9.51 7.16
CA ASN A 135 -8.64 -8.63 6.90
C ASN A 135 -9.77 -8.90 7.89
N SER A 136 -9.97 -8.00 8.83
CA SER A 136 -11.16 -7.92 9.68
C SER A 136 -12.10 -6.77 9.29
N GLY A 137 -11.61 -5.83 8.47
CA GLY A 137 -12.38 -4.74 7.89
C GLY A 137 -12.99 -5.09 6.52
N THR A 138 -13.00 -4.09 5.63
CA THR A 138 -13.50 -4.24 4.26
C THR A 138 -12.40 -3.97 3.25
N ILE A 139 -12.20 -4.93 2.34
CA ILE A 139 -11.48 -4.75 1.08
C ILE A 139 -12.52 -4.75 -0.02
N ASN A 140 -12.62 -3.65 -0.76
CA ASN A 140 -13.67 -3.42 -1.73
C ASN A 140 -13.10 -3.04 -3.09
N GLN A 141 -13.73 -3.56 -4.14
CA GLN A 141 -13.70 -2.92 -5.45
C GLN A 141 -15.10 -2.91 -6.10
N ASN A 142 -15.41 -1.82 -6.80
CA ASN A 142 -16.76 -1.59 -7.35
C ASN A 142 -16.82 -1.66 -8.89
N ASN A 143 -15.71 -1.90 -9.59
CA ASN A 143 -15.73 -2.11 -11.04
C ASN A 143 -16.15 -3.56 -11.37
N SER A 144 -16.96 -3.71 -12.42
CA SER A 144 -17.44 -4.98 -12.99
C SER A 144 -16.62 -5.46 -14.18
N GLU A 145 -15.53 -4.77 -14.54
CA GLU A 145 -14.59 -5.24 -15.55
C GLU A 145 -14.01 -6.60 -15.15
N THR A 146 -13.91 -7.51 -16.13
CA THR A 146 -13.52 -8.92 -15.90
C THR A 146 -12.11 -9.09 -15.34
N TRP A 147 -11.29 -8.04 -15.33
CA TRP A 147 -9.97 -8.09 -14.71
C TRP A 147 -9.97 -7.59 -13.24
N ALA A 148 -11.05 -7.00 -12.74
CA ALA A 148 -11.11 -6.42 -11.41
C ALA A 148 -11.18 -7.50 -10.31
N ALA A 149 -10.59 -7.23 -9.14
CA ALA A 149 -10.74 -8.12 -7.99
C ALA A 149 -10.54 -7.42 -6.65
N GLY A 150 -11.14 -7.95 -5.58
CA GLY A 150 -10.90 -7.44 -4.23
C GLY A 150 -9.42 -7.59 -3.85
N ILE A 151 -8.87 -8.78 -4.10
CA ILE A 151 -7.43 -9.06 -4.03
C ILE A 151 -6.98 -9.67 -5.36
N LYS A 152 -5.98 -9.07 -6.01
CA LYS A 152 -5.44 -9.52 -7.29
C LYS A 152 -3.95 -9.82 -7.20
N LEU A 153 -3.54 -11.05 -7.50
CA LEU A 153 -2.16 -11.52 -7.55
C LEU A 153 -1.77 -11.86 -8.99
N GLN A 154 -0.66 -11.28 -9.48
CA GLN A 154 -0.12 -11.48 -10.82
C GLN A 154 1.40 -11.57 -10.84
N ASN A 155 1.95 -12.11 -11.93
CA ASN A 155 3.37 -12.13 -12.28
C ASN A 155 4.27 -12.47 -11.08
N ASN A 156 4.13 -13.68 -10.57
CA ASN A 156 4.92 -14.22 -9.45
C ASN A 156 4.80 -13.44 -8.14
N SER A 157 3.70 -12.73 -7.92
CA SER A 157 3.42 -12.19 -6.58
C SER A 157 2.99 -13.29 -5.61
N THR A 158 3.32 -13.14 -4.34
CA THR A 158 2.94 -14.08 -3.28
C THR A 158 2.19 -13.38 -2.16
N ILE A 159 1.11 -14.00 -1.69
CA ILE A 159 0.64 -13.81 -0.31
C ILE A 159 0.69 -15.18 0.37
N GLU A 160 1.48 -15.35 1.42
CA GLU A 160 1.63 -16.69 2.02
C GLU A 160 0.41 -17.08 2.84
N ASN A 161 -0.16 -16.14 3.59
CA ASN A 161 -1.31 -16.39 4.46
C ASN A 161 -2.35 -15.29 4.25
N ILE A 162 -3.60 -15.68 3.99
CA ILE A 162 -4.76 -14.79 4.00
C ILE A 162 -5.68 -15.23 5.12
N ILE A 163 -5.89 -14.35 6.10
CA ILE A 163 -6.83 -14.56 7.20
C ILE A 163 -7.94 -13.52 7.05
N ASN A 164 -9.12 -13.95 6.64
CA ASN A 164 -10.25 -13.05 6.42
C ASN A 164 -11.38 -13.35 7.41
N THR A 165 -11.62 -12.42 8.34
CA THR A 165 -12.81 -12.38 9.20
C THR A 165 -13.76 -11.24 8.84
N GLY A 166 -13.33 -10.33 7.96
CA GLY A 166 -14.12 -9.24 7.42
C GLY A 166 -14.70 -9.54 6.04
N SER A 167 -14.86 -8.50 5.24
CA SER A 167 -15.40 -8.57 3.87
C SER A 167 -14.32 -8.36 2.82
N ILE A 168 -14.28 -9.22 1.81
CA ILE A 168 -13.59 -8.98 0.53
C ILE A 168 -14.68 -8.99 -0.55
N ARG A 169 -14.94 -7.82 -1.14
CA ARG A 169 -16.08 -7.61 -2.06
C ARG A 169 -15.61 -7.21 -3.44
N SER A 170 -16.31 -7.76 -4.43
CA SER A 170 -16.02 -7.60 -5.83
C SER A 170 -17.21 -7.93 -6.70
N ASN A 171 -17.44 -7.13 -7.76
CA ASN A 171 -18.40 -7.47 -8.81
C ASN A 171 -17.87 -8.49 -9.83
N ALA A 172 -16.55 -8.71 -9.88
CA ALA A 172 -15.89 -9.66 -10.78
C ALA A 172 -15.35 -10.86 -9.98
N PHE A 173 -14.12 -10.77 -9.45
CA PHE A 173 -13.54 -11.81 -8.59
C PHE A 173 -13.27 -11.31 -7.17
N GLY A 174 -13.72 -12.00 -6.12
CA GLY A 174 -13.35 -11.63 -4.74
C GLY A 174 -11.83 -11.67 -4.56
N ILE A 175 -11.22 -12.78 -4.95
CA ILE A 175 -9.77 -12.98 -5.02
C ILE A 175 -9.44 -13.59 -6.39
N SER A 176 -8.48 -13.00 -7.11
CA SER A 176 -7.97 -13.48 -8.39
C SER A 176 -6.48 -13.75 -8.30
N VAL A 177 -6.06 -14.97 -8.62
CA VAL A 177 -4.64 -15.36 -8.68
C VAL A 177 -4.36 -15.88 -10.09
N THR A 178 -3.54 -15.15 -10.84
CA THR A 178 -3.21 -15.50 -12.23
C THR A 178 -1.71 -15.56 -12.42
N GLY A 179 -1.22 -16.62 -13.07
CA GLY A 179 0.15 -16.68 -13.60
C GLY A 179 0.37 -15.65 -14.70
N GLY A 180 1.64 -15.35 -14.98
CA GLY A 180 2.03 -14.57 -16.17
C GLY A 180 1.87 -15.39 -17.46
#